data_AF-A0A518IF43-F1
#
_entry.id   AF-A0A518IF43-F1
#
_cell.length_a   1.000
_cell.length_b   1.000
_cell.length_c   1.000
_cell.angle_alpha   90.00
_cell.angle_beta   90.00
_cell.angle_gamma   90.00
#
_symmetry.space_group_name_H-M   'P 1'
#
loop_
_entity.id
_entity.type
_entity.pdbx_description
1 polymer ?
#
loop_
_entity_poly.entity_id
_entity_poly.type
_entity_poly.pdbx_seq_one_letter_code
_entity_poly.pdbx_strand_id
1 'polypeptide(L)'
;MKKHLGFWIAHFNVLVVCLVLLGAFSIQLIEHEIPCPLCILQRLAMMLCALGSTYVILQSRAGVLSLNDFAAGYGMSILGAVCGAAISTRQILIHIVPPDPGYGDPVLGLHLYTWALVVFMVVLIDSGLNLMFARELVSESPLEFNWPSKAIVGLMGAVILANTISIFCQEGLHWILPDDPTRYELFYDLGLFS
;
A
#
# COMPACT_ATOMS: atom_id res chain seq x y z
N MET A 1 13.81 -27.92 3.98
CA MET A 1 12.79 -27.38 3.06
C MET A 1 12.26 -25.97 3.42
N LYS A 2 12.86 -25.22 4.37
CA LYS A 2 12.45 -23.82 4.63
C LYS A 2 13.62 -22.85 4.91
N LYS A 3 14.78 -23.03 4.26
CA LYS A 3 15.93 -22.12 4.42
C LYS A 3 15.70 -20.71 3.84
N HIS A 4 14.56 -20.42 3.23
CA HIS A 4 14.28 -19.11 2.64
C HIS A 4 12.83 -18.65 2.89
N LEU A 5 12.17 -19.18 3.94
CA LEU A 5 10.75 -18.92 4.16
C LEU A 5 10.46 -17.42 4.39
N GLY A 6 11.21 -16.75 5.27
CA GLY A 6 11.02 -15.32 5.53
C GLY A 6 11.22 -14.46 4.29
N PHE A 7 12.14 -14.84 3.42
CA PHE A 7 12.38 -14.16 2.14
C PHE A 7 11.17 -14.24 1.20
N TRP A 8 10.60 -15.44 1.04
CA TRP A 8 9.42 -15.64 0.20
C TRP A 8 8.15 -15.03 0.79
N ILE A 9 8.03 -14.96 2.12
CA ILE A 9 6.94 -14.24 2.78
C ILE A 9 7.02 -12.75 2.42
N ALA A 10 8.19 -12.13 2.48
CA ALA A 10 8.35 -10.73 2.07
C ALA A 10 7.92 -10.50 0.60
N HIS A 11 8.22 -11.43 -0.31
CA HIS A 11 7.77 -11.36 -1.71
C HIS A 11 6.25 -11.43 -1.83
N PHE A 12 5.65 -12.38 -1.10
CA PHE A 12 4.20 -12.55 -1.05
C PHE A 12 3.51 -11.28 -0.52
N ASN A 13 4.02 -10.69 0.56
CA ASN A 13 3.46 -9.49 1.15
C ASN A 13 3.45 -8.30 0.19
N VAL A 14 4.56 -8.05 -0.51
CA VAL A 14 4.63 -6.98 -1.51
C VAL A 14 3.66 -7.26 -2.66
N LEU A 15 3.58 -8.51 -3.13
CA LEU A 15 2.68 -8.89 -4.21
C LEU A 15 1.21 -8.65 -3.84
N VAL A 16 0.79 -9.07 -2.64
CA VAL A 16 -0.58 -8.88 -2.15
C VAL A 16 -0.94 -7.41 -2.08
N VAL A 17 -0.08 -6.57 -1.50
CA VAL A 17 -0.34 -5.13 -1.42
C VAL A 17 -0.39 -4.49 -2.82
N CYS A 18 0.50 -4.90 -3.73
CA CYS A 18 0.44 -4.44 -5.12
C CYS A 18 -0.89 -4.80 -5.79
N LEU A 19 -1.39 -6.03 -5.58
CA LEU A 19 -2.68 -6.47 -6.13
C LEU A 19 -3.85 -5.65 -5.55
N VAL A 20 -3.84 -5.35 -4.25
CA VAL A 20 -4.86 -4.49 -3.62
C VAL A 20 -4.83 -3.08 -4.23
N LEU A 21 -3.65 -2.48 -4.40
CA LEU A 21 -3.49 -1.17 -5.02
C LEU A 21 -3.92 -1.15 -6.50
N LEU A 22 -3.59 -2.21 -7.25
CA LEU A 22 -4.06 -2.37 -8.63
C LEU A 22 -5.58 -2.55 -8.71
N GLY A 23 -6.18 -3.24 -7.75
CA GLY A 23 -7.64 -3.33 -7.64
C GLY A 23 -8.29 -1.97 -7.41
N ALA A 24 -7.75 -1.18 -6.48
CA ALA A 24 -8.22 0.19 -6.23
C ALA A 24 -8.05 1.10 -7.45
N PHE A 25 -6.97 0.93 -8.21
CA PHE A 25 -6.77 1.61 -9.49
C PHE A 25 -7.77 1.20 -10.56
N SER A 26 -8.12 -0.08 -10.58
CA SER A 26 -9.09 -0.60 -11.56
C SER A 26 -10.45 0.06 -11.33
N ILE A 27 -10.88 0.21 -10.07
CA ILE A 27 -12.10 0.94 -9.72
C ILE A 27 -12.01 2.40 -10.19
N GLN A 28 -10.91 3.09 -9.88
CA GLN A 28 -10.72 4.48 -10.29
C GLN A 28 -10.79 4.69 -11.82
N LEU A 29 -10.20 3.79 -12.60
CA LEU A 29 -10.13 3.94 -14.06
C LEU A 29 -11.36 3.40 -14.79
N ILE A 30 -12.01 2.35 -14.26
CA ILE A 30 -13.16 1.70 -14.89
C ILE A 30 -14.46 2.34 -14.42
N GLU A 31 -14.64 2.50 -13.11
CA GLU A 31 -15.85 3.03 -12.49
C GLU A 31 -15.84 4.56 -12.42
N HIS A 32 -14.71 5.18 -12.77
CA HIS A 32 -14.53 6.64 -12.82
C HIS A 32 -14.73 7.30 -11.44
N GLU A 33 -14.57 6.52 -10.37
CA GLU A 33 -14.57 7.01 -9.00
C GLU A 33 -13.23 7.69 -8.68
N ILE A 34 -13.28 9.01 -8.57
CA ILE A 34 -12.09 9.82 -8.27
C ILE A 34 -11.79 9.66 -6.77
N PRO A 35 -10.54 9.43 -6.35
CA PRO A 35 -10.25 9.13 -4.95
C PRO A 35 -10.19 10.42 -4.09
N CYS A 36 -10.88 10.46 -2.95
CA CYS A 36 -10.77 11.59 -2.02
C CYS A 36 -9.36 11.69 -1.37
N PRO A 37 -9.03 12.82 -0.71
CA PRO A 37 -7.70 13.01 -0.11
C PRO A 37 -7.34 11.93 0.93
N LEU A 38 -8.33 11.44 1.67
CA LEU A 38 -8.16 10.36 2.65
C LEU A 38 -7.85 9.02 1.98
N CYS A 39 -8.47 8.72 0.84
CA CYS A 39 -8.18 7.52 0.04
C CYS A 39 -6.75 7.56 -0.50
N ILE A 40 -6.26 8.73 -0.93
CA ILE A 40 -4.86 8.91 -1.35
C ILE A 40 -3.92 8.62 -0.18
N LEU A 41 -4.19 9.19 1.00
CA LEU A 41 -3.40 8.93 2.20
C LEU A 41 -3.39 7.43 2.58
N GLN A 42 -4.50 6.72 2.41
CA GLN A 42 -4.55 5.27 2.62
C GLN A 42 -3.67 4.52 1.62
N ARG A 43 -3.70 4.88 0.33
CA ARG A 43 -2.81 4.28 -0.68
C ARG A 43 -1.34 4.54 -0.36
N LEU A 44 -0.98 5.76 0.05
CA LEU A 44 0.37 6.09 0.52
C LEU A 44 0.78 5.24 1.72
N ALA A 45 -0.11 5.06 2.70
CA ALA A 45 0.14 4.22 3.86
C ALA A 45 0.32 2.73 3.48
N MET A 46 -0.48 2.20 2.55
CA MET A 46 -0.29 0.83 2.01
C MET A 46 1.05 0.70 1.30
N MET A 47 1.46 1.72 0.52
CA MET A 47 2.77 1.72 -0.12
C MET A 47 3.90 1.74 0.90
N LEU A 48 3.80 2.53 1.98
CA LEU A 48 4.75 2.50 3.10
C LEU A 48 4.81 1.10 3.75
N CYS A 49 3.67 0.42 3.89
CA CYS A 49 3.63 -0.95 4.41
C CYS A 49 4.46 -1.91 3.55
N ALA A 50 4.22 -1.88 2.23
CA ALA A 50 4.93 -2.74 1.28
C ALA A 50 6.39 -2.34 1.09
N LEU A 51 6.75 -1.07 1.28
CA LEU A 51 8.15 -0.63 1.29
C LEU A 51 8.95 -1.30 2.41
N GLY A 52 8.34 -1.57 3.57
CA GLY A 52 8.98 -2.34 4.64
C GLY A 52 9.37 -3.76 4.21
N SER A 53 8.45 -4.51 3.60
CA SER A 53 8.78 -5.84 3.04
C SER A 53 9.71 -5.76 1.84
N THR A 54 9.61 -4.70 1.01
CA THR A 54 10.52 -4.45 -0.12
C THR A 54 11.94 -4.19 0.37
N TYR A 55 12.11 -3.47 1.47
CA TYR A 55 13.41 -3.26 2.11
C TYR A 55 14.07 -4.59 2.50
N VAL A 56 13.31 -5.53 3.09
CA VAL A 56 13.82 -6.89 3.39
C VAL A 56 14.33 -7.60 2.12
N ILE A 57 13.60 -7.47 1.01
CA ILE A 57 13.99 -8.06 -0.29
C ILE A 57 15.25 -7.37 -0.84
N LEU A 58 15.39 -6.06 -0.68
CA LEU A 58 16.57 -5.32 -1.16
C LEU A 58 17.82 -5.61 -0.33
N GLN A 59 17.70 -5.76 0.98
CA GLN A 59 18.81 -6.11 1.86
C GLN A 59 19.38 -7.51 1.54
N SER A 60 18.58 -8.40 0.95
CA SER A 60 19.07 -9.70 0.48
C SER A 60 20.12 -9.61 -0.63
N ARG A 61 20.27 -8.45 -1.30
CA ARG A 61 21.31 -8.22 -2.33
C ARG A 61 22.73 -8.28 -1.76
N ALA A 62 22.88 -8.00 -0.46
CA ALA A 62 24.14 -8.14 0.26
C ALA A 62 24.52 -9.62 0.52
N GLY A 63 23.67 -10.57 0.11
CA GLY A 63 23.90 -12.02 0.21
C GLY A 63 23.49 -12.61 1.55
N VAL A 64 23.59 -11.86 2.65
CA VAL A 64 23.16 -12.32 3.99
C VAL A 64 22.11 -11.37 4.54
N LEU A 65 20.98 -11.91 4.97
CA LEU A 65 19.91 -11.15 5.62
C LEU A 65 20.14 -11.17 7.13
N SER A 66 20.39 -10.01 7.74
CA SER A 66 20.52 -9.95 9.19
C SER A 66 19.14 -9.90 9.88
N LEU A 67 19.10 -10.33 11.14
CA LEU A 67 17.90 -10.17 11.97
C LEU A 67 17.49 -8.70 12.12
N ASN A 68 18.46 -7.78 12.14
CA ASN A 68 18.18 -6.36 12.26
C ASN A 68 17.53 -5.81 10.98
N ASP A 69 17.99 -6.23 9.80
CA ASP A 69 17.39 -5.82 8.52
C ASP A 69 15.95 -6.33 8.39
N PHE A 70 15.75 -7.60 8.78
CA PHE A 70 14.42 -8.22 8.79
C PHE A 70 13.50 -7.48 9.76
N ALA A 71 13.96 -7.22 10.99
CA ALA A 71 13.17 -6.50 11.98
C ALA A 71 12.87 -5.05 11.58
N ALA A 72 13.84 -4.35 10.99
CA ALA A 72 13.66 -2.99 10.49
C ALA A 72 12.60 -2.92 9.38
N GLY A 73 12.64 -3.86 8.43
CA GLY A 73 11.65 -3.92 7.36
C GLY A 73 10.21 -4.10 7.86
N TYR A 74 9.97 -5.07 8.74
CA TYR A 74 8.63 -5.25 9.32
C TYR A 74 8.26 -4.15 10.32
N GLY A 75 9.22 -3.52 10.98
CA GLY A 75 9.00 -2.32 11.79
C GLY A 75 8.48 -1.15 10.94
N MET A 76 9.07 -0.93 9.76
CA MET A 76 8.54 0.04 8.78
C MET A 76 7.13 -0.34 8.32
N SER A 77 6.86 -1.62 8.06
CA SER A 77 5.52 -2.09 7.70
C SER A 77 4.48 -1.79 8.78
N ILE A 78 4.83 -2.01 10.05
CA ILE A 78 3.96 -1.72 11.20
C ILE A 78 3.67 -0.22 11.31
N LEU A 79 4.68 0.65 11.19
CA LEU A 79 4.48 2.10 11.26
C LEU A 79 3.56 2.60 10.14
N GLY A 80 3.77 2.10 8.91
CA GLY A 80 2.87 2.39 7.79
C GLY A 80 1.43 1.94 8.08
N ALA A 81 1.27 0.74 8.65
CA ALA A 81 -0.05 0.17 8.90
C ALA A 81 -0.78 0.87 10.05
N VAL A 82 -0.08 1.31 11.10
CA VAL A 82 -0.67 2.12 12.18
C VAL A 82 -1.19 3.45 11.63
N CYS A 83 -0.39 4.15 10.82
CA CYS A 83 -0.82 5.39 10.17
C CYS A 83 -2.04 5.15 9.26
N GLY A 84 -1.99 4.12 8.42
CA GLY A 84 -3.09 3.76 7.52
C GLY A 84 -4.38 3.37 8.25
N ALA A 85 -4.26 2.59 9.32
CA ALA A 85 -5.40 2.21 10.16
C ALA A 85 -6.05 3.44 10.83
N ALA A 86 -5.25 4.40 11.32
CA ALA A 86 -5.76 5.65 11.88
C ALA A 86 -6.52 6.48 10.84
N ILE A 87 -5.97 6.62 9.62
CA ILE A 87 -6.59 7.35 8.51
C ILE A 87 -7.91 6.67 8.09
N SER A 88 -7.90 5.34 7.94
CA SER A 88 -9.08 4.57 7.56
C SER A 88 -10.17 4.64 8.63
N THR A 89 -9.79 4.50 9.90
CA THR A 89 -10.71 4.63 11.04
C THR A 89 -11.33 6.03 11.07
N ARG A 90 -10.54 7.08 10.83
CA ARG A 90 -11.07 8.45 10.74
C ARG A 90 -12.13 8.56 9.64
N GLN A 91 -11.90 7.98 8.47
CA GLN A 91 -12.88 8.02 7.38
C GLN A 91 -14.17 7.26 7.74
N ILE A 92 -14.06 6.08 8.37
CA ILE A 92 -15.22 5.34 8.88
C ILE A 92 -16.01 6.20 9.87
N LEU A 93 -15.32 6.85 10.81
CA LEU A 93 -15.97 7.67 11.84
C LEU A 93 -16.68 8.89 11.28
N ILE A 94 -16.24 9.44 10.15
CA ILE A 94 -16.90 10.58 9.49
C ILE A 94 -18.24 10.12 8.88
N HIS A 95 -18.30 8.92 8.32
CA HIS A 95 -19.50 8.39 7.65
C HIS A 95 -20.38 7.47 8.52
N ILE A 96 -20.14 7.42 9.84
CA ILE A 96 -20.85 6.48 10.73
C ILE A 96 -22.28 6.93 11.08
N VAL A 97 -22.60 8.21 10.94
CA VAL A 97 -23.89 8.79 11.35
C VAL A 97 -24.85 8.85 10.15
N PRO A 98 -26.02 8.16 10.20
CA PRO A 98 -27.05 8.29 9.18
C PRO A 98 -27.60 9.73 9.11
N PRO A 99 -28.05 10.22 7.93
CA PRO A 99 -28.31 9.51 6.68
C PRO A 99 -27.15 9.57 5.65
N ASP A 100 -25.89 9.47 6.09
CA ASP A 100 -24.72 9.47 5.20
C ASP A 100 -24.64 8.16 4.37
N PRO A 101 -24.64 8.23 3.02
CA PRO A 101 -24.48 7.05 2.16
C PRO A 101 -23.03 6.54 2.09
N GLY A 102 -22.06 7.28 2.64
CA GLY A 102 -20.63 6.99 2.56
C GLY A 102 -19.99 7.49 1.26
N TYR A 103 -18.65 7.43 1.23
CA TYR A 103 -17.86 7.78 0.04
C TYR A 103 -17.53 6.56 -0.83
N GLY A 104 -17.85 6.64 -2.12
CA GLY A 104 -17.61 5.62 -3.14
C GLY A 104 -18.51 4.38 -3.01
N ASP A 105 -18.61 3.62 -4.08
CA ASP A 105 -19.49 2.46 -4.15
C ASP A 105 -18.98 1.30 -3.28
N PRO A 106 -19.87 0.61 -2.54
CA PRO A 106 -19.48 -0.48 -1.66
C PRO A 106 -19.15 -1.74 -2.47
N VAL A 107 -17.95 -2.27 -2.26
CA VAL A 107 -17.51 -3.54 -2.84
C VAL A 107 -17.80 -4.67 -1.83
N LEU A 108 -18.59 -5.66 -2.24
CA LEU A 108 -19.06 -6.75 -1.37
C LEU A 108 -19.79 -6.26 -0.11
N GLY A 109 -20.48 -5.12 -0.20
CA GLY A 109 -21.26 -4.54 0.90
C GLY A 109 -20.43 -3.72 1.90
N LEU A 110 -19.14 -3.48 1.65
CA LEU A 110 -18.29 -2.60 2.46
C LEU A 110 -17.63 -1.54 1.59
N HIS A 111 -17.58 -0.30 2.06
CA HIS A 111 -16.84 0.76 1.36
C HIS A 111 -15.33 0.50 1.38
N LEU A 112 -14.63 1.05 0.39
CA LEU A 112 -13.19 0.84 0.18
C LEU A 112 -12.34 1.24 1.39
N TYR A 113 -12.72 2.30 2.11
CA TYR A 113 -12.01 2.71 3.33
C TYR A 113 -12.17 1.73 4.50
N THR A 114 -13.23 0.92 4.51
CA THR A 114 -13.40 -0.17 5.49
C THR A 114 -12.53 -1.36 5.11
N TRP A 115 -12.46 -1.69 3.81
CA TRP A 115 -11.52 -2.69 3.30
C TRP A 115 -10.06 -2.29 3.58
N ALA A 116 -9.73 -1.01 3.42
CA ALA A 116 -8.41 -0.50 3.75
C ALA A 116 -8.04 -0.78 5.21
N LEU A 117 -8.96 -0.53 6.16
CA LEU A 117 -8.75 -0.87 7.57
C LEU A 117 -8.47 -2.37 7.76
N VAL A 118 -9.24 -3.24 7.11
CA VAL A 118 -9.02 -4.71 7.17
C VAL A 118 -7.62 -5.07 6.67
N VAL A 119 -7.19 -4.49 5.54
CA VAL A 119 -5.83 -4.72 4.99
C VAL A 119 -4.76 -4.27 6.00
N PHE A 120 -4.89 -3.10 6.62
CA PHE A 120 -3.93 -2.64 7.62
C PHE A 120 -3.88 -3.54 8.86
N MET A 121 -5.03 -4.05 9.32
CA MET A 121 -5.06 -5.01 10.43
C MET A 121 -4.36 -6.32 10.08
N VAL A 122 -4.56 -6.82 8.86
CA VAL A 122 -3.85 -8.02 8.36
C VAL A 122 -2.34 -7.78 8.30
N VAL A 123 -1.91 -6.62 7.80
CA VAL A 123 -0.47 -6.26 7.75
C VAL A 123 0.14 -6.18 9.14
N LEU A 124 -0.57 -5.61 10.13
CA LEU A 124 -0.09 -5.56 11.52
C LEU A 124 0.10 -6.95 12.11
N ILE A 125 -0.88 -7.84 11.91
CA ILE A 125 -0.81 -9.22 12.40
C ILE A 125 0.32 -9.97 11.70
N ASP A 126 0.38 -9.91 10.37
CA ASP A 126 1.45 -10.55 9.58
C ASP A 126 2.84 -10.06 10.00
N SER A 127 3.03 -8.75 10.12
CA SER A 127 4.31 -8.17 10.53
C SER A 127 4.67 -8.60 11.96
N GLY A 128 3.68 -8.65 12.87
CA GLY A 128 3.87 -9.14 14.23
C GLY A 128 4.28 -10.62 14.27
N LEU A 129 3.65 -11.47 13.46
CA LEU A 129 4.01 -12.89 13.34
C LEU A 129 5.40 -13.07 12.73
N ASN A 130 5.76 -12.30 11.71
CA ASN A 130 7.09 -12.32 11.12
C ASN A 130 8.16 -11.94 12.15
N LEU A 131 7.92 -10.88 12.93
CA LEU A 131 8.84 -10.48 14.01
C LEU A 131 8.93 -11.54 15.12
N MET A 132 7.81 -12.17 15.50
CA MET A 132 7.78 -13.21 16.54
C MET A 132 8.61 -14.44 16.14
N PHE A 133 8.60 -14.80 14.87
CA PHE A 133 9.36 -15.94 14.32
C PHE A 133 10.60 -15.50 13.53
N ALA A 134 11.14 -14.30 13.79
CA ALA A 134 12.23 -13.74 12.99
C ALA A 134 13.48 -14.64 12.98
N ARG A 135 13.77 -15.31 14.10
CA ARG A 135 14.93 -16.22 14.20
C ARG A 135 14.80 -17.46 13.34
N GLU A 136 13.58 -17.97 13.17
CA GLU A 136 13.27 -19.14 12.35
C GLU A 136 13.10 -18.78 10.86
N LEU A 137 12.70 -17.54 10.58
CA LEU A 137 12.42 -17.04 9.24
C LEU A 137 13.65 -16.46 8.53
N VAL A 138 14.58 -15.88 9.29
CA VAL A 138 15.87 -15.41 8.79
C VAL A 138 16.80 -16.60 8.64
N SER A 139 17.42 -16.70 7.46
CA SER A 139 18.39 -17.75 7.17
C SER A 139 19.77 -17.16 6.96
N GLU A 140 20.76 -17.84 7.53
CA GLU A 140 22.18 -17.53 7.35
C GLU A 140 22.74 -17.99 6.00
N SER A 141 21.95 -18.75 5.23
CA SER A 141 22.35 -19.16 3.88
C SER A 141 22.36 -17.98 2.90
N PRO A 142 23.32 -17.93 1.96
CA PRO A 142 23.34 -16.89 0.95
C PRO A 142 22.02 -16.84 0.18
N LEU A 143 21.44 -15.64 0.08
CA LEU A 143 20.22 -15.37 -0.68
C LEU A 143 20.58 -14.91 -2.08
N GLU A 144 19.94 -15.50 -3.09
CA GLU A 144 20.11 -15.08 -4.47
C GLU A 144 19.04 -14.05 -4.85
N PHE A 145 19.48 -12.85 -5.22
CA PHE A 145 18.60 -11.82 -5.75
C PHE A 145 18.27 -12.10 -7.23
N ASN A 146 17.30 -13.00 -7.42
CA ASN A 146 16.91 -13.54 -8.71
C ASN A 146 15.88 -12.66 -9.45
N TRP A 147 15.53 -13.05 -10.67
CA TRP A 147 14.54 -12.34 -11.49
C TRP A 147 13.18 -12.10 -10.79
N PRO A 148 12.62 -13.04 -9.99
CA PRO A 148 11.37 -12.78 -9.25
C PRO A 148 11.48 -11.60 -8.30
N SER A 149 12.60 -11.45 -7.59
CA SER A 149 12.85 -10.32 -6.70
C SER A 149 12.91 -9.00 -7.47
N LYS A 150 13.57 -8.98 -8.64
CA LYS A 150 13.59 -7.82 -9.54
C LYS A 150 12.19 -7.48 -10.04
N ALA A 151 11.40 -8.48 -10.43
CA ALA A 151 10.06 -8.30 -10.94
C ALA A 151 9.12 -7.70 -9.88
N ILE A 152 9.15 -8.22 -8.64
CA ILE A 152 8.31 -7.71 -7.55
C ILE A 152 8.72 -6.31 -7.11
N VAL A 153 10.03 -6.05 -6.96
CA VAL A 153 10.53 -4.70 -6.65
C VAL A 153 10.17 -3.72 -7.79
N GLY A 154 10.28 -4.16 -9.04
CA GLY A 154 9.89 -3.37 -10.21
C GLY A 154 8.40 -3.09 -10.27
N LEU A 155 7.56 -4.08 -9.97
CA LEU A 155 6.11 -3.91 -9.86
C LEU A 155 5.74 -2.90 -8.77
N MET A 156 6.35 -3.02 -7.58
CA MET A 156 6.16 -2.06 -6.50
C MET A 156 6.54 -0.65 -6.94
N GLY A 157 7.70 -0.49 -7.59
CA GLY A 157 8.13 0.80 -8.15
C GLY A 157 7.15 1.36 -9.19
N ALA A 158 6.62 0.51 -10.06
CA ALA A 158 5.63 0.90 -11.06
C ALA A 158 4.31 1.34 -10.42
N VAL A 159 3.83 0.64 -9.38
CA VAL A 159 2.62 1.01 -8.63
C VAL A 159 2.81 2.34 -7.89
N ILE A 160 3.98 2.57 -7.29
CA ILE A 160 4.31 3.88 -6.67
C ILE A 160 4.27 4.97 -7.74
N LEU A 161 4.95 4.78 -8.87
CA LEU A 161 5.00 5.77 -9.93
C LEU A 161 3.60 6.07 -10.49
N ALA A 162 2.79 5.04 -10.72
CA ALA A 162 1.41 5.20 -11.18
C ALA A 162 0.57 5.99 -10.16
N ASN A 163 0.70 5.71 -8.85
CA ASN A 163 0.00 6.48 -7.81
C ASN A 163 0.44 7.93 -7.79
N THR A 164 1.75 8.18 -7.85
CA THR A 164 2.28 9.56 -7.89
C THR A 164 1.78 10.32 -9.11
N ILE A 165 1.78 9.70 -10.30
CA ILE A 165 1.25 10.33 -11.52
C ILE A 165 -0.25 10.60 -11.36
N SER A 166 -1.01 9.63 -10.85
CA SER A 166 -2.45 9.79 -10.63
C SER A 166 -2.77 10.94 -9.68
N ILE A 167 -2.05 11.04 -8.55
CA ILE A 167 -2.21 12.11 -7.57
C ILE A 167 -1.88 13.45 -8.23
N PHE A 168 -0.77 13.54 -8.96
CA PHE A 168 -0.39 14.76 -9.66
C PHE A 168 -1.41 15.19 -10.72
N CYS A 169 -1.98 14.24 -11.48
CA CYS A 169 -3.06 14.52 -12.42
C CYS A 169 -4.33 15.03 -11.73
N GLN A 170 -4.55 14.61 -10.49
CA GLN A 170 -5.74 14.97 -9.73
C GLN A 170 -5.63 16.32 -9.02
N GLU A 171 -4.49 16.58 -8.38
CA GLU A 171 -4.17 17.83 -7.67
C GLU A 171 -3.88 18.99 -8.64
N GLY A 172 -3.29 18.71 -9.80
CA GLY A 172 -2.83 19.75 -10.70
C GLY A 172 -1.76 20.64 -10.07
N LEU A 173 -1.88 21.97 -10.26
CA LEU A 173 -0.99 22.97 -9.66
C LEU A 173 -1.51 23.52 -8.32
N HIS A 174 -2.53 22.89 -7.73
CA HIS A 174 -3.18 23.36 -6.52
C HIS A 174 -2.48 22.82 -5.28
N TRP A 175 -2.55 23.58 -4.17
CA TRP A 175 -1.86 23.22 -2.92
C TRP A 175 -2.71 22.35 -1.99
N ILE A 176 -4.02 22.28 -2.23
CA ILE A 176 -5.00 21.58 -1.41
C ILE A 176 -5.99 20.89 -2.33
N LEU A 177 -6.14 19.57 -2.15
CA LEU A 177 -7.16 18.81 -2.82
C LEU A 177 -8.53 19.06 -2.18
N PRO A 178 -9.59 19.26 -2.98
CA PRO A 178 -10.95 19.30 -2.45
C PRO A 178 -11.33 17.97 -1.78
N ASP A 179 -12.14 18.04 -0.73
CA ASP A 179 -12.56 16.86 0.05
C ASP A 179 -13.34 15.85 -0.81
N ASP A 180 -14.14 16.34 -1.77
CA ASP A 180 -14.90 15.53 -2.75
C ASP A 180 -14.51 15.93 -4.19
N PRO A 181 -13.43 15.35 -4.74
CA PRO A 181 -12.96 15.67 -6.08
C PRO A 181 -13.87 15.05 -7.15
N THR A 182 -14.34 15.86 -8.10
CA THR A 182 -15.20 15.40 -9.22
C THR A 182 -14.48 15.39 -10.57
N ARG A 183 -13.22 15.84 -10.62
CA ARG A 183 -12.42 15.91 -11.85
C ARG A 183 -10.92 15.85 -11.58
N TYR A 184 -10.16 15.64 -12.65
CA TYR A 184 -8.70 15.75 -12.66
C TYR A 184 -8.29 17.19 -12.98
N GLU A 185 -7.95 17.97 -11.96
CA GLU A 185 -7.75 19.42 -12.09
C GLU A 185 -6.60 19.77 -13.06
N LEU A 186 -5.56 18.93 -13.17
CA LEU A 186 -4.42 19.19 -14.07
C LEU A 186 -4.85 19.40 -15.53
N PHE A 187 -5.80 18.63 -16.04
CA PHE A 187 -6.21 18.74 -17.44
C PHE A 187 -7.05 19.99 -17.71
N TYR A 188 -7.74 20.49 -16.69
CA TYR A 188 -8.47 21.76 -16.77
C TYR A 188 -7.52 22.95 -16.63
N ASP A 189 -6.55 22.88 -15.70
CA ASP A 189 -5.47 23.87 -15.55
C ASP A 189 -4.66 24.04 -16.85
N LEU A 190 -4.43 22.93 -17.58
CA LEU A 190 -3.73 22.92 -18.86
C LEU A 190 -4.61 23.29 -20.07
N GLY A 191 -5.91 23.53 -19.86
CA GLY A 191 -6.86 23.87 -20.93
C GLY A 191 -7.11 22.75 -21.94
N LEU A 192 -6.87 21.49 -21.57
CA LEU A 192 -7.06 20.31 -22.43
C LEU A 192 -8.52 19.85 -22.44
N PHE A 193 -9.27 20.14 -21.38
CA PHE A 193 -10.72 19.93 -21.31
C PHE A 193 -11.40 21.23 -20.86
N SER A 194 -12.57 21.52 -21.46
CA SER A 194 -13.41 22.68 -21.19
C SER A 194 -14.48 22.38 -20.15
#